data_AF-A0A1C5R6J6-F1
#
_entry.id   AF-A0A1C5R6J6-F1
#
_cell.length_a   1.000
_cell.length_b   1.000
_cell.length_c   1.000
_cell.angle_alpha   90.00
_cell.angle_beta   90.00
_cell.angle_gamma   90.00
#
_symmetry.space_group_name_H-M   'P 1'
#
loop_
_entity.id
_entity.type
_entity.pdbx_description
1 polymer ?
#
loop_
_entity_poly.entity_id
_entity_poly.type
_entity_poly.pdbx_seq_one_letter_code
_entity_poly.pdbx_strand_id
1 'polypeptide(L)'
;MESEINLFSTEAIKQLVRENLGIAYLPRFIVEQELKNEIVREIPTGIQNKMIEIVYTPHKNKWITPAMNLFIQILRKDQKENCRFKY
;
A
#
# COMPACT_ATOMS: atom_id res chain seq x y z
N MET A 1 -4.76 -16.69 -29.17
CA MET A 1 -5.81 -16.36 -28.18
C MET A 1 -5.11 -15.67 -27.04
N GLU A 2 -5.06 -14.34 -27.05
CA GLU A 2 -4.59 -13.58 -25.89
C GLU A 2 -5.75 -13.50 -24.91
N SER A 3 -5.65 -14.21 -23.80
CA SER A 3 -6.54 -14.00 -22.67
C SER A 3 -6.01 -12.79 -21.91
N GLU A 4 -6.67 -11.64 -22.02
CA GLU A 4 -6.43 -10.51 -21.11
C GLU A 4 -6.81 -10.94 -19.70
N ILE A 5 -5.81 -11.10 -18.82
CA ILE A 5 -6.03 -11.32 -17.40
C ILE A 5 -6.37 -9.97 -16.79
N ASN A 6 -7.61 -9.81 -16.32
CA ASN A 6 -8.07 -8.54 -15.81
C ASN A 6 -7.68 -8.36 -14.33
N LEU A 7 -6.68 -7.51 -14.09
CA LEU A 7 -6.06 -7.27 -12.80
C LEU A 7 -6.77 -6.15 -12.02
N PHE A 8 -8.04 -6.36 -11.69
CA PHE A 8 -8.87 -5.33 -11.05
C PHE A 8 -8.62 -5.15 -9.54
N SER A 9 -7.77 -5.98 -8.92
CA SER A 9 -7.46 -5.85 -7.49
C SER A 9 -6.02 -6.25 -7.17
N THR A 10 -5.50 -5.68 -6.08
CA THR A 10 -4.20 -6.05 -5.52
C THR A 10 -4.15 -7.52 -5.13
N GLU A 11 -5.26 -8.08 -4.63
CA GLU A 11 -5.34 -9.50 -4.26
C GLU A 11 -5.26 -10.43 -5.48
N ALA A 12 -5.86 -10.05 -6.62
CA ALA A 12 -5.71 -10.81 -7.85
C ALA A 12 -4.23 -10.83 -8.30
N ILE A 13 -3.54 -9.68 -8.22
CA ILE A 13 -2.11 -9.59 -8.54
C ILE A 13 -1.29 -10.49 -7.61
N LYS A 14 -1.56 -10.45 -6.29
CA LYS A 14 -0.87 -11.31 -5.31
C LYS A 14 -1.05 -12.79 -5.60
N GLN A 15 -2.26 -13.21 -6.00
CA GLN A 15 -2.53 -14.59 -6.38
C GLN A 15 -1.70 -15.00 -7.60
N LEU A 16 -1.60 -14.17 -8.64
CA LEU A 16 -0.80 -14.50 -9.82
C LEU A 16 0.70 -14.63 -9.50
N VAL A 17 1.25 -13.73 -8.66
CA VAL A 17 2.66 -13.81 -8.25
C VAL A 17 2.91 -15.08 -7.45
N ARG A 18 2.00 -15.43 -6.54
CA ARG A 18 2.05 -16.69 -5.75
C ARG A 18 2.06 -17.93 -6.65
N GLU A 19 1.23 -17.94 -7.69
CA GLU A 19 1.17 -19.04 -8.67
C GLU A 19 2.30 -19.00 -9.70
N ASN A 20 3.31 -18.15 -9.50
CA ASN A 20 4.47 -18.00 -10.39
C ASN A 20 4.09 -17.61 -11.84
N LEU A 21 3.00 -16.86 -11.99
CA LEU A 21 2.49 -16.39 -13.29
C LEU A 21 3.06 -15.03 -13.69
N GLY A 22 3.94 -14.43 -12.87
CA GLY A 22 4.62 -13.18 -13.18
C GLY A 22 5.29 -12.53 -11.97
N ILE A 23 5.81 -11.32 -12.20
CA ILE A 23 6.37 -10.44 -11.17
C ILE A 23 5.52 -9.17 -11.05
N ALA A 24 5.45 -8.59 -9.85
CA ALA A 24 4.70 -7.36 -9.61
C ALA A 24 5.50 -6.36 -8.76
N TYR A 25 5.29 -5.08 -9.02
CA TYR A 25 5.77 -3.99 -8.17
C TYR A 25 4.63 -3.48 -7.32
N LEU A 26 4.65 -3.79 -6.02
CA LEU A 26 3.57 -3.50 -5.08
C LEU A 26 4.10 -2.77 -3.85
N PRO A 27 3.26 -1.95 -3.17
CA PRO A 27 3.60 -1.43 -1.86
C PRO A 27 3.92 -2.56 -0.88
N ARG A 28 4.98 -2.41 -0.08
CA ARG A 28 5.46 -3.47 0.82
C ARG A 28 4.39 -4.00 1.78
N PHE A 29 3.58 -3.09 2.34
CA PHE A 29 2.55 -3.45 3.31
C PHE A 29 1.45 -4.36 2.74
N ILE A 30 1.28 -4.39 1.41
CA ILE A 30 0.29 -5.24 0.73
C ILE A 30 0.72 -6.72 0.71
N VAL A 31 2.03 -6.98 0.75
CA VAL A 31 2.64 -8.32 0.61
C VAL A 31 3.41 -8.76 1.85
N GLU A 32 3.27 -8.05 2.96
CA GLU A 32 4.08 -8.26 4.16
C GLU A 32 3.86 -9.65 4.79
N GLN A 33 2.62 -10.16 4.73
CA GLN A 33 2.31 -11.52 5.19
C GLN A 33 2.90 -12.58 4.26
N GLU A 34 2.81 -12.39 2.95
CA GLU A 34 3.35 -13.32 1.96
C GLU A 34 4.88 -13.38 2.01
N LEU A 35 5.54 -12.24 2.27
CA LEU A 35 6.99 -12.19 2.51
C LEU A 35 7.35 -12.91 3.82
N LYS A 36 6.62 -12.66 4.90
CA LYS A 36 6.86 -13.31 6.21
C LYS A 36 6.70 -14.83 6.15
N ASN A 37 5.75 -15.31 5.35
CA ASN A 37 5.45 -16.73 5.18
C ASN A 37 6.25 -17.38 4.04
N GLU A 38 7.21 -16.66 3.44
CA GLU A 38 8.05 -17.14 2.33
C GLU A 38 7.26 -17.60 1.08
N ILE A 39 6.03 -17.13 0.93
CA ILE A 39 5.14 -17.43 -0.21
C ILE A 39 5.61 -16.69 -1.47
N VAL A 40 6.13 -15.48 -1.29
CA VAL A 40 6.73 -14.66 -2.36
C VAL A 40 8.08 -14.14 -1.90
N ARG A 41 8.92 -13.73 -2.85
CA ARG A 41 10.22 -13.12 -2.55
C ARG A 41 10.35 -11.75 -3.19
N GLU A 42 11.00 -10.84 -2.47
CA GLU A 42 11.35 -9.53 -3.00
C GLU A 42 12.52 -9.65 -3.98
N ILE A 43 12.43 -8.93 -5.10
CA ILE A 43 13.50 -8.83 -6.09
C ILE A 43 14.25 -7.52 -5.81
N PRO A 44 15.56 -7.55 -5.51
CA PRO A 44 16.33 -6.32 -5.35
C PRO A 44 16.28 -5.45 -6.61
N THR A 45 15.97 -4.17 -6.46
CA THR A 45 15.92 -3.21 -7.58
C THR A 45 16.69 -1.93 -7.23
N GLY A 46 17.27 -1.28 -8.24
CA GLY A 46 17.91 0.03 -8.11
C GLY A 46 16.91 1.20 -8.05
N ILE A 47 15.62 0.93 -7.88
CA ILE A 47 14.57 1.96 -7.86
C ILE A 47 14.69 2.79 -6.58
N GLN A 48 14.93 4.08 -6.75
CA GLN A 48 15.01 5.05 -5.66
C GLN A 48 13.63 5.61 -5.31
N ASN A 49 13.50 6.18 -4.11
CA ASN A 49 12.29 6.84 -3.61
C ASN A 49 11.01 5.97 -3.67
N LYS A 50 10.99 4.87 -2.90
CA LYS A 50 9.84 3.93 -2.80
C LYS A 50 8.71 4.44 -1.88
N MET A 51 8.67 5.74 -1.59
CA MET A 51 7.72 6.31 -0.63
C MET A 51 6.37 6.56 -1.30
N ILE A 52 5.30 6.11 -0.63
CA ILE A 52 3.92 6.43 -1.02
C ILE A 52 3.39 7.42 0.00
N GLU A 53 3.03 8.62 -0.47
CA GLU A 53 2.42 9.64 0.37
C GLU A 53 0.90 9.42 0.43
N ILE A 54 0.37 9.37 1.66
CA ILE A 54 -1.08 9.24 1.89
C ILE A 54 -1.62 10.63 2.24
N VAL A 55 -2.56 11.10 1.43
CA VAL A 55 -3.25 12.39 1.62
C VAL A 55 -4.71 12.14 1.98
N TYR A 56 -5.22 12.89 2.95
CA TYR A 56 -6.65 12.90 3.29
C TYR A 56 -7.21 14.31 3.11
N THR A 57 -8.39 14.41 2.48
CA THR A 57 -9.04 15.70 2.20
C THR A 57 -10.51 15.64 2.63
N PRO A 58 -10.89 16.28 3.74
CA PRO A 58 -12.30 16.45 4.08
C PRO A 58 -12.97 17.40 3.08
N HIS A 59 -14.22 17.10 2.70
CA HIS A 59 -14.98 17.99 1.82
C HIS A 59 -15.41 19.25 2.59
N LYS A 60 -15.11 20.44 2.04
CA LYS A 60 -15.30 21.75 2.69
C LYS A 60 -16.70 22.00 3.27
N ASN A 61 -17.74 21.44 2.64
CA ASN A 61 -19.14 21.65 3.05
C ASN A 61 -19.71 20.46 3.84
N LYS A 62 -18.90 19.47 4.20
CA LYS A 62 -19.36 18.29 4.93
C LYS A 62 -19.01 18.45 6.41
N TRP A 63 -19.99 18.32 7.28
CA TRP A 63 -19.77 18.36 8.73
C TRP A 63 -18.78 17.27 9.15
N ILE A 64 -17.73 17.64 9.90
CA ILE A 64 -16.77 16.69 10.47
C ILE A 64 -17.37 16.13 11.76
N THR A 65 -17.70 14.84 11.75
CA THR A 65 -18.23 14.19 12.95
C THR A 65 -17.13 14.06 14.02
N PRO A 66 -17.49 13.91 15.31
CA PRO A 66 -16.49 13.65 16.36
C PRO A 66 -15.58 12.45 16.05
N ALA A 67 -16.13 11.39 15.46
CA ALA A 67 -15.38 10.21 15.01
C ALA A 67 -14.37 10.54 13.90
N MET A 68 -14.77 11.34 12.90
CA MET A 68 -13.86 11.79 11.83
C MET A 68 -12.74 12.67 12.38
N ASN A 69 -13.05 13.55 13.33
CA ASN A 69 -12.05 14.42 13.95
C ASN A 69 -11.02 13.59 14.73
N LEU A 70 -11.47 12.61 15.51
CA LEU A 70 -10.59 11.68 16.21
C LEU A 70 -9.71 10.89 15.23
N PHE A 71 -10.30 10.37 14.15
CA PHE A 71 -9.56 9.66 13.11
C PHE A 71 -8.45 10.53 12.48
N ILE A 72 -8.77 11.78 12.12
CA ILE A 72 -7.78 12.73 11.58
C ILE A 72 -6.67 13.01 12.61
N GLN A 73 -7.01 13.11 13.90
CA GLN A 73 -6.00 13.32 14.95
C GLN A 73 -5.05 12.12 15.09
N ILE A 74 -5.58 10.90 15.02
CA ILE A 74 -4.77 9.67 15.03
C ILE A 74 -3.83 9.66 13.83
N LEU A 75 -4.35 9.89 12.62
CA LEU A 75 -3.53 9.96 11.39
C LEU A 75 -2.41 11.01 11.49
N ARG A 76 -2.68 12.18 12.06
CA ARG A 76 -1.69 13.25 12.26
C ARG A 76 -0.62 12.89 13.28
N LYS A 77 -0.95 12.09 14.29
CA LYS A 77 0.00 11.63 15.31
C LYS A 77 0.99 10.65 14.68
N ASP A 78 0.49 9.64 13.96
CA ASP A 78 1.30 8.63 13.30
C ASP A 78 2.21 9.24 12.21
N GLN A 79 1.73 10.25 11.47
CA GLN A 79 2.56 10.96 10.48
C GLN A 79 3.78 11.65 11.12
N LYS A 80 3.66 12.22 12.32
CA LYS A 80 4.79 12.86 13.02
C LYS A 80 5.82 11.86 13.51
N GLU A 81 5.39 10.63 13.82
CA GLU A 81 6.27 9.55 14.27
C GLU A 81 7.00 8.89 13.08
N ASN A 82 6.33 8.70 11.94
CA ASN A 82 6.93 8.12 10.72
C ASN A 82 7.80 9.10 9.91
N CYS A 83 7.58 10.42 10.00
CA CYS A 83 8.46 11.41 9.36
C CYS A 83 9.85 11.55 10.00
N ARG A 84 10.14 10.85 11.12
CA ARG A 84 11.48 10.79 11.73
C ARG A 84 12.46 9.89 10.97
N PHE A 85 12.00 9.10 10.00
CA PHE A 85 12.85 8.31 9.12
C PHE A 85 12.99 9.01 7.76
N LYS A 86 13.64 10.18 7.76
CA LYS A 86 14.20 10.80 6.55
C LYS A 86 15.72 10.75 6.68
N TYR A 87 16.34 9.79 6.01
CA TYR A 87 17.78 9.79 5.68
C TYR A 87 17.90 9.77 4.16
#